data_AF-A0A3D1XQG3-F1
#
_entry.id   AF-A0A3D1XQG3-F1
#
_cell.length_a   1.000
_cell.length_b   1.000
_cell.length_c   1.000
_cell.angle_alpha   90.00
_cell.angle_beta   90.00
_cell.angle_gamma   90.00
#
_symmetry.space_group_name_H-M   'P 1'
#
loop_
_entity.id
_entity.type
_entity.pdbx_description
1 polymer ?
#
loop_
_entity_poly.entity_id
_entity_poly.type
_entity_poly.pdbx_seq_one_letter_code
_entity_poly.pdbx_strand_id
1 'polypeptide(L)'
;MPVEKSLLIECPACGIENLLADIVPGVPAICNQCREALLGPNLVESHTGHSCDICSMAFVLKKETGFSVGESECQCGSKDFSPLELDLFVSDLQSTIEAQDSDDDDGDDFDWCRPGPDDTSEGDYNNVFDDDPGFSK
;
A
#
# COMPACT_ATOMS: atom_id res chain seq x y z
N MET A 1 0.60 19.97 -8.06
CA MET A 1 -0.05 19.08 -7.09
C MET A 1 0.09 17.68 -7.64
N PRO A 2 0.75 16.75 -6.93
CA PRO A 2 0.80 15.35 -7.38
C PRO A 2 -0.64 14.85 -7.48
N VAL A 3 -0.97 14.23 -8.61
CA VAL A 3 -2.30 13.66 -8.83
C VAL A 3 -2.34 12.35 -8.04
N GLU A 4 -3.03 12.36 -6.90
CA GLU A 4 -3.32 11.15 -6.13
C GLU A 4 -4.16 10.22 -7.01
N LYS A 5 -3.52 9.20 -7.57
CA LYS A 5 -4.19 8.17 -8.37
C LYS A 5 -4.32 6.92 -7.52
N SER A 6 -5.56 6.49 -7.30
CA SER A 6 -5.81 5.19 -6.69
C SER A 6 -5.39 4.07 -7.64
N LEU A 7 -4.82 2.99 -7.08
CA LEU A 7 -4.37 1.81 -7.80
C LEU A 7 -5.02 0.56 -7.20
N LEU A 8 -5.63 -0.24 -8.07
CA LEU A 8 -5.90 -1.64 -7.77
C LEU A 8 -4.81 -2.48 -8.42
N ILE A 9 -4.05 -3.22 -7.60
CA ILE A 9 -2.99 -4.10 -8.08
C ILE A 9 -3.12 -5.50 -7.50
N GLU A 10 -3.00 -6.52 -8.33
CA GLU A 10 -2.86 -7.89 -7.87
C GLU A 10 -1.43 -8.17 -7.42
N CYS A 11 -1.27 -8.80 -6.26
CA CYS A 11 0.05 -9.14 -5.78
C CYS A 11 0.70 -10.20 -6.69
N PRO A 12 1.94 -9.99 -7.18
CA PRO A 12 2.63 -10.98 -7.98
C PRO A 12 2.80 -12.32 -7.25
N ALA A 13 3.07 -12.27 -5.94
CA ALA A 13 3.39 -13.45 -5.13
C ALA A 13 2.14 -14.25 -4.70
N CYS A 14 1.14 -13.60 -4.10
CA CYS A 14 -0.04 -14.30 -3.57
C CYS A 14 -1.31 -14.16 -4.42
N GLY A 15 -1.31 -13.32 -5.46
CA GLY A 15 -2.46 -13.11 -6.35
C GLY A 15 -3.63 -12.34 -5.73
N ILE A 16 -3.47 -11.80 -4.52
CA ILE A 16 -4.54 -11.06 -3.85
C ILE A 16 -4.52 -9.60 -4.31
N GLU A 17 -5.70 -9.08 -4.64
CA GLU A 17 -5.93 -7.68 -5.00
C GLU A 17 -5.63 -6.75 -3.80
N ASN A 18 -4.93 -5.65 -4.07
CA ASN A 18 -4.61 -4.60 -3.12
C ASN A 18 -5.08 -3.27 -3.70
N LEU A 19 -5.94 -2.58 -2.95
CA LEU A 19 -6.40 -1.23 -3.27
C LEU A 19 -5.56 -0.22 -2.50
N LEU A 20 -4.81 0.60 -3.23
CA LEU A 20 -4.00 1.69 -2.71
C LEU A 20 -4.70 3.00 -3.07
N ALA A 21 -5.22 3.70 -2.07
CA ALA A 21 -5.97 4.95 -2.27
C ALA A 21 -5.05 6.06 -2.82
N ASP A 22 -3.86 6.18 -2.25
CA ASP A 22 -2.88 7.21 -2.57
C ASP A 22 -1.52 6.54 -2.79
N ILE A 23 -1.12 6.38 -4.06
CA ILE A 23 0.27 6.03 -4.34
C ILE A 23 1.09 7.30 -4.23
N VAL A 24 1.95 7.32 -3.23
CA VAL A 24 2.97 8.36 -3.09
C VAL A 24 4.25 7.83 -3.75
N PRO A 25 4.72 8.48 -4.83
CA PRO A 25 6.03 8.17 -5.38
C PRO A 25 7.10 8.33 -4.29
N GLY A 26 8.04 7.38 -4.17
CA GLY A 26 8.95 7.33 -3.02
C GLY A 26 8.62 6.25 -1.99
N VAL A 27 7.35 5.86 -1.86
CA VAL A 27 6.92 4.89 -0.85
C VAL A 27 6.79 3.49 -1.46
N PRO A 28 7.40 2.44 -0.88
CA PRO A 28 7.25 1.09 -1.39
C PRO A 28 5.80 0.62 -1.26
N ALA A 29 5.19 0.22 -2.37
CA ALA A 29 3.89 -0.44 -2.37
C ALA A 29 4.05 -1.89 -1.92
N ILE A 30 3.51 -2.23 -0.75
CA ILE A 30 3.66 -3.54 -0.11
C ILE A 30 2.31 -4.26 -0.05
N CYS A 31 2.31 -5.56 -0.32
CA CYS A 31 1.12 -6.38 -0.23
C CYS A 31 0.63 -6.49 1.23
N ASN A 32 -0.66 -6.23 1.45
CA ASN A 32 -1.28 -6.31 2.78
C ASN A 32 -1.31 -7.74 3.36
N GLN A 33 -1.13 -8.76 2.52
CA GLN A 33 -1.28 -10.17 2.92
C GLN A 33 0.07 -10.87 3.09
N CYS A 34 0.94 -10.82 2.07
CA CYS A 34 2.23 -11.53 2.10
C CYS A 34 3.43 -10.62 2.35
N ARG A 35 3.23 -9.29 2.45
CA ARG A 35 4.29 -8.28 2.64
C ARG A 35 5.35 -8.22 1.52
N GLU A 36 5.12 -8.90 0.41
CA GLU A 36 5.95 -8.77 -0.79
C GLU A 36 5.72 -7.43 -1.50
N ALA A 37 6.73 -6.99 -2.25
CA ALA A 37 6.63 -5.79 -3.07
C ALA A 37 5.58 -5.97 -4.17
N LEU A 38 4.66 -5.00 -4.30
CA LEU A 38 3.63 -4.98 -5.34
C LEU A 38 4.17 -4.45 -6.66
N LEU A 39 5.10 -3.50 -6.60
CA LEU A 39 5.75 -2.88 -7.75
C LEU A 39 7.17 -3.41 -7.88
N GLY A 40 7.53 -3.89 -9.07
CA GLY A 40 8.86 -4.41 -9.36
C GLY A 40 9.15 -4.42 -10.85
N PRO A 41 10.43 -4.60 -11.25
CA PRO A 41 10.85 -4.49 -12.65
C PRO A 41 10.21 -5.56 -13.56
N ASN A 42 9.84 -6.72 -13.01
CA ASN A 42 9.25 -7.82 -13.77
C ASN A 42 7.72 -7.80 -13.79
N LEU A 43 7.10 -6.68 -13.37
CA LEU A 43 5.64 -6.58 -13.29
C LEU A 43 4.99 -6.71 -14.68
N VAL A 44 5.64 -6.19 -15.72
CA VAL A 44 5.16 -6.20 -17.11
C VAL A 44 5.11 -7.62 -17.71
N GLU A 45 5.91 -8.54 -17.18
CA GLU A 45 5.90 -9.94 -17.61
C GLU A 45 4.65 -10.66 -17.12
N SER A 46 4.14 -10.30 -15.93
CA SER A 46 3.05 -10.99 -15.24
C SER A 46 1.70 -10.27 -15.31
N HIS A 47 1.70 -8.94 -15.46
CA HIS A 47 0.50 -8.09 -15.37
C HIS A 47 0.21 -7.33 -16.66
N THR A 48 -1.03 -6.85 -16.77
CA THR A 48 -1.52 -5.88 -17.74
C THR A 48 -2.05 -4.65 -17.02
N GLY A 49 -1.82 -3.48 -17.62
CA GLY A 49 -2.23 -2.19 -17.08
C GLY A 49 -3.44 -1.63 -17.81
N HIS A 50 -4.40 -1.11 -17.04
CA HIS A 50 -5.53 -0.34 -17.55
C HIS A 50 -5.78 0.89 -16.67
N SER A 51 -6.29 1.97 -17.25
CA SER A 51 -6.73 3.15 -16.50
C SER A 51 -8.18 3.47 -16.84
N CYS A 52 -9.00 3.77 -15.83
CA CYS A 52 -10.36 4.24 -16.07
C CYS A 52 -10.35 5.67 -16.62
N ASP A 53 -11.06 5.92 -17.71
CA ASP A 53 -11.04 7.22 -18.39
C ASP A 53 -11.81 8.31 -17.61
N ILE A 54 -12.66 7.92 -16.65
CA ILE A 54 -13.50 8.83 -15.87
C ILE A 54 -12.82 9.24 -14.56
N CYS A 55 -12.45 8.27 -13.71
CA CYS A 55 -11.85 8.55 -12.41
C CYS A 55 -10.32 8.46 -12.40
N SER A 56 -9.69 8.12 -13.53
CA SER A 56 -8.22 7.98 -13.66
C SER A 56 -7.58 6.92 -12.74
N MET A 57 -8.40 6.04 -12.15
CA MET A 57 -7.91 4.93 -11.33
C MET A 57 -7.15 3.93 -12.19
N ALA A 58 -5.99 3.49 -11.72
CA ALA A 58 -5.15 2.49 -12.38
C ALA A 58 -5.50 1.07 -11.91
N PHE A 59 -5.44 0.13 -12.83
CA PHE A 59 -5.67 -1.29 -12.64
C PHE A 59 -4.45 -2.03 -13.17
N VAL A 60 -3.77 -2.76 -12.30
CA VAL A 60 -2.60 -3.58 -12.63
C VAL A 60 -2.92 -5.02 -12.22
N LEU A 61 -3.47 -5.76 -13.16
CA LEU A 61 -4.01 -7.10 -12.94
C LEU A 61 -3.13 -8.12 -13.64
N LYS A 62 -3.09 -9.35 -13.13
CA LYS A 62 -2.36 -10.43 -13.79
C LYS A 62 -2.97 -10.72 -15.16
N LYS A 63 -2.14 -11.18 -16.10
CA LYS A 63 -2.58 -11.57 -17.44
C LYS A 63 -3.60 -12.71 -17.45
N GLU A 64 -3.63 -13.52 -16.39
CA GLU A 64 -4.59 -14.60 -16.20
C GLU A 64 -5.95 -14.12 -15.68
N THR A 65 -6.01 -12.90 -15.13
CA THR A 65 -7.24 -12.30 -14.61
C THR A 65 -8.12 -11.87 -15.77
N GLY A 66 -9.36 -12.34 -15.78
CA GLY A 66 -10.33 -12.10 -16.84
C GLY A 66 -10.85 -10.66 -16.84
N PHE A 67 -10.02 -9.72 -17.31
CA PHE A 67 -10.39 -8.31 -17.47
C PHE A 67 -10.69 -8.00 -18.94
N SER A 68 -11.86 -7.43 -19.21
CA SER A 68 -12.31 -7.08 -20.55
C SER A 68 -12.88 -5.67 -20.58
N VAL A 69 -12.31 -4.83 -21.45
CA VAL A 69 -12.75 -3.44 -21.66
C VAL A 69 -14.20 -3.44 -22.16
N GLY A 70 -15.08 -2.68 -21.50
CA GLY A 70 -16.51 -2.61 -21.80
C GLY A 70 -17.39 -3.59 -21.04
N GLU A 71 -16.82 -4.63 -20.41
CA GLU A 71 -17.56 -5.57 -19.55
C GLU A 71 -17.23 -5.36 -18.08
N SER A 72 -15.93 -5.26 -17.75
CA SER A 72 -15.45 -4.96 -16.40
C SER A 72 -15.87 -3.55 -15.99
N GLU A 73 -16.17 -3.36 -14.70
CA GLU A 73 -16.66 -2.10 -14.16
C GLU A 73 -15.66 -1.52 -13.16
N CYS A 74 -15.37 -0.22 -13.30
CA CYS A 74 -14.57 0.53 -12.34
C CYS A 74 -15.38 0.81 -11.07
N GLN A 75 -14.73 1.10 -9.95
CA GLN A 75 -15.42 1.52 -8.72
C GLN A 75 -16.31 2.77 -8.87
N CYS A 76 -16.05 3.60 -9.89
CA CYS A 76 -16.90 4.73 -10.23
C CYS A 76 -18.14 4.37 -11.10
N GLY A 77 -18.27 3.11 -11.52
CA GLY A 77 -19.35 2.62 -12.39
C GLY A 77 -19.08 2.76 -13.89
N SER A 78 -17.95 3.35 -14.30
CA SER A 78 -17.56 3.40 -15.72
C SER A 78 -16.99 2.07 -16.20
N LYS A 79 -17.15 1.80 -17.50
CA LYS A 79 -16.59 0.65 -18.22
C LYS A 79 -15.56 1.05 -19.29
N ASP A 80 -15.27 2.35 -19.34
CA ASP A 80 -14.35 2.95 -20.29
C ASP A 80 -12.94 2.93 -19.70
N PHE A 81 -12.09 2.12 -20.33
CA PHE A 81 -10.71 1.92 -19.92
C PHE A 81 -9.77 2.09 -21.10
N SER A 82 -8.69 2.82 -20.86
CA SER A 82 -7.54 2.90 -21.75
C SER A 82 -6.43 1.95 -21.29
N PRO A 83 -5.62 1.38 -22.20
CA PRO A 83 -4.43 0.62 -21.83
C PRO A 83 -3.43 1.54 -21.13
N LEU A 84 -2.80 1.04 -20.07
CA LEU A 84 -1.76 1.73 -19.32
C LEU A 84 -0.41 1.07 -19.58
N GLU A 85 0.58 1.86 -20.01
CA GLU A 85 1.94 1.38 -20.21
C GLU A 85 2.63 1.17 -18.85
N LEU A 86 2.72 -0.09 -18.42
CA LEU A 86 3.25 -0.46 -17.10
C LEU A 86 4.73 -0.09 -16.93
N ASP A 87 5.55 -0.20 -17.97
CA ASP A 87 6.97 0.15 -17.89
C ASP A 87 7.17 1.62 -17.48
N LEU A 88 6.44 2.52 -18.16
CA LEU A 88 6.47 3.95 -17.84
C LEU A 88 5.85 4.21 -16.47
N PHE A 89 4.72 3.57 -16.16
CA PHE A 89 4.02 3.75 -14.89
C PHE A 89 4.88 3.36 -13.68
N VAL A 90 5.55 2.19 -13.74
CA VAL A 90 6.45 1.73 -12.68
C VAL A 90 7.69 2.61 -12.60
N SER A 91 8.26 3.01 -13.75
CA SER A 91 9.43 3.89 -13.79
C SER A 91 9.15 5.24 -13.14
N ASP A 92 8.00 5.86 -13.41
CA ASP A 92 7.62 7.17 -12.84
C ASP A 92 7.47 7.11 -11.30
N LEU A 93 6.95 5.98 -10.80
CA LEU A 93 6.82 5.71 -9.37
C LEU A 93 8.17 5.44 -8.70
N GLN A 94 9.07 4.73 -9.38
CA GLN A 94 10.40 4.36 -8.87
C GLN A 94 11.43 5.49 -8.97
N SER A 95 11.44 6.28 -10.04
CA SER A 95 12.38 7.39 -10.23
C SER A 95 12.24 8.47 -9.15
N THR A 96 11.07 8.54 -8.52
CA THR A 96 10.87 9.45 -7.37
C THR A 96 11.47 8.89 -6.07
N ILE A 97 11.62 7.57 -5.94
CA ILE A 97 12.30 6.91 -4.81
C ILE A 97 13.80 7.24 -4.85
N GLU A 98 14.44 7.05 -6.01
CA GLU A 98 15.89 7.30 -6.16
C GLU A 98 16.28 8.77 -5.93
N ALA A 99 15.35 9.71 -6.16
CA ALA A 99 15.56 11.13 -5.88
C ALA A 99 15.43 11.48 -4.38
N GLN A 100 14.71 10.68 -3.58
CA GLN A 100 14.54 10.90 -2.14
C GLN A 100 15.67 10.27 -1.31
N ASP A 101 16.28 9.18 -1.77
CA ASP A 101 17.45 8.56 -1.10
C ASP A 101 18.73 9.40 -1.22
N SER A 102 18.72 10.50 -1.99
CA SER A 102 19.85 11.42 -2.13
C SER A 102 19.82 12.64 -1.19
N ASP A 103 18.82 12.76 -0.31
CA ASP A 103 18.87 13.72 0.81
C ASP A 103 19.53 13.04 2.02
N ASP A 104 20.84 13.29 2.16
CA ASP A 104 21.72 12.82 3.22
C ASP A 104 21.22 13.13 4.66
N ASP A 105 21.38 12.13 5.52
CA ASP A 105 21.96 12.14 6.89
C ASP A 105 21.40 13.10 7.96
N ASP A 106 20.90 12.52 9.06
CA ASP A 106 21.28 12.80 10.46
C ASP A 106 20.17 12.31 11.42
N GLY A 107 20.36 11.14 12.04
CA GLY A 107 19.41 10.66 13.04
C GLY A 107 19.69 9.32 13.69
N ASP A 108 20.96 8.99 13.96
CA ASP A 108 21.38 7.87 14.82
C ASP A 108 20.96 8.07 16.31
N ASP A 109 19.71 8.44 16.59
CA ASP A 109 19.18 8.62 17.95
C ASP A 109 17.70 8.22 18.09
N PHE A 110 17.15 7.42 17.17
CA PHE A 110 15.82 6.83 17.37
C PHE A 110 15.93 5.54 18.19
N ASP A 111 15.99 5.72 19.50
CA ASP A 111 15.98 4.64 20.47
C ASP A 111 14.58 3.97 20.49
N TRP A 112 14.42 2.86 19.78
CA TRP A 112 13.18 2.04 19.79
C TRP A 112 12.92 1.41 21.17
N CYS A 113 13.86 1.55 22.10
CA CYS A 113 13.70 1.20 23.49
C CYS A 113 12.90 2.29 24.20
N ARG A 114 11.59 2.06 24.35
CA ARG A 114 10.81 2.76 25.38
C ARG A 114 11.50 2.48 26.72
N PRO A 115 11.99 3.49 27.47
CA PRO A 115 12.51 3.24 28.80
C PRO A 115 11.35 2.68 29.61
N GLY A 116 11.48 1.43 30.07
CA GLY A 116 10.58 0.91 31.09
C GLY A 116 10.69 1.85 32.29
N PRO A 117 9.58 2.35 32.85
CA PRO A 117 9.68 3.03 34.13
C PRO A 117 10.33 2.04 35.09
N ASP A 118 11.35 2.51 35.81
CA ASP A 118 12.05 1.79 36.87
C ASP A 118 11.13 0.79 37.56
N ASP A 119 11.54 -0.48 37.52
CA ASP A 119 10.87 -1.63 38.10
C ASP A 119 10.80 -1.50 39.63
N THR A 120 9.92 -0.60 40.09
CA THR A 120 9.61 -0.36 41.49
C THR A 120 8.12 -0.08 41.66
N SER A 121 7.32 -1.04 41.23
CA SER A 121 6.18 -1.46 42.05
C SER A 121 5.86 -2.91 41.72
N GLU A 122 6.10 -3.80 42.68
CA GLU A 122 5.47 -5.11 42.78
C GLU A 122 3.94 -4.92 42.82
N GLY A 123 3.35 -4.65 41.66
CA GLY A 123 1.91 -4.57 41.45
C GLY A 123 1.50 -5.80 40.66
N ASP A 124 0.92 -6.78 41.35
CA ASP A 124 0.30 -7.95 40.72
C ASP A 124 -0.67 -7.49 39.61
N TYR A 125 -0.25 -7.68 38.36
CA TYR A 125 -1.00 -7.30 37.15
C TYR A 125 -2.37 -7.98 37.05
N ASN A 126 -2.66 -8.97 37.90
CA ASN A 126 -3.98 -9.57 38.01
C ASN A 126 -5.04 -8.60 38.54
N ASN A 127 -4.66 -7.55 39.29
CA ASN A 127 -5.62 -6.60 39.86
C ASN A 127 -6.25 -5.65 38.81
N VAL A 128 -5.69 -5.54 37.60
CA VAL A 128 -6.23 -4.70 36.52
C VAL A 128 -7.56 -5.22 35.98
N PHE A 129 -7.83 -6.52 36.12
CA PHE A 129 -9.06 -7.15 35.65
C PHE A 129 -10.17 -7.19 36.69
N ASP A 130 -9.86 -6.86 37.95
CA ASP A 130 -10.82 -6.85 39.05
C ASP A 130 -11.47 -5.47 39.29
N ASP A 131 -10.93 -4.40 38.70
CA ASP A 131 -11.56 -3.07 38.70
C ASP A 131 -12.65 -3.00 37.62
N ASP A 132 -13.83 -3.55 37.94
CA ASP A 132 -15.05 -3.31 37.18
C ASP A 132 -15.44 -1.81 37.29
N PRO A 133 -15.43 -1.02 36.19
CA PRO A 133 -15.82 0.38 36.24
C PRO A 133 -17.33 0.57 36.45
N GLY A 134 -18.10 -0.51 36.61
CA GLY A 134 -19.52 -0.50 36.91
C GLY A 134 -19.84 -0.59 38.40
N PHE A 135 -20.62 0.39 38.87
CA PHE A 135 -21.36 0.41 40.16
C PHE A 135 -20.63 1.00 41.37
N SER A 136 -20.39 2.31 41.33
CA SER A 136 -20.65 3.15 42.51
C SER A 136 -22.12 3.58 42.51
N LYS A 137 -22.79 3.34 43.63
CA LYS A 137 -24.22 3.55 43.88
C LYS A 137 -24.55 5.00 44.22
#